data_AF-A0A561VTX8-F1
#
_entry.id   AF-A0A561VTX8-F1
#
_cell.length_a   1.000
_cell.length_b   1.000
_cell.length_c   1.000
_cell.angle_alpha   90.00
_cell.angle_beta   90.00
_cell.angle_gamma   90.00
#
_symmetry.space_group_name_H-M   'P 1'
#
loop_
_entity.id
_entity.type
_entity.pdbx_description
1 polymer ?
#
loop_
_entity_poly.entity_id
_entity_poly.type
_entity_poly.pdbx_seq_one_letter_code
_entity_poly.pdbx_strand_id
1 'polypeptide(L)'
;MPFTPPRPASPPSRATIHVPRGRTAGHSAVRTLAVTLAVFAVAALSGCGAPPGVRTPTAMPTGSGAPPTPGPSIAPTTPPVTAPPSVAITPSADAGAVATACRNGPTGQRVVQLLRGRAGVLPANVRVQVRTGPLCAADWQFTVLEVTGHEELQVVTRGQPSAPTLVTAGTDVCTIEVRAAGPPGIRALACEAGPATRPGA
;
A
#
# COMPACT_ATOMS: atom_id res chain seq x y z
N MET A 1 -42.30 11.81 -68.34
CA MET A 1 -42.47 10.66 -67.43
C MET A 1 -42.57 11.22 -66.01
N PRO A 2 -43.66 11.00 -65.26
CA PRO A 2 -43.86 11.63 -63.97
C PRO A 2 -43.04 10.94 -62.88
N PHE A 3 -42.28 11.72 -62.11
CA PHE A 3 -41.51 11.27 -60.94
C PHE A 3 -42.45 11.07 -59.75
N THR A 4 -42.61 9.82 -59.30
CA THR A 4 -43.27 9.48 -58.04
C THR A 4 -42.22 9.46 -56.91
N PRO A 5 -42.33 10.31 -55.87
CA PRO A 5 -41.45 10.21 -54.72
C PRO A 5 -41.84 9.01 -53.82
N PRO A 6 -40.87 8.29 -53.24
CA PRO A 6 -41.15 7.19 -52.31
C PRO A 6 -41.71 7.71 -50.97
N ARG A 7 -42.65 6.94 -50.41
CA ARG A 7 -43.30 7.19 -49.11
C ARG A 7 -42.30 7.11 -47.94
N PRO A 8 -42.47 7.90 -46.87
CA PRO A 8 -41.70 7.74 -45.63
C PRO A 8 -41.99 6.39 -44.95
N ALA A 9 -40.94 5.74 -44.46
CA ALA A 9 -41.03 4.54 -43.63
C ALA A 9 -41.49 4.90 -42.21
N SER A 10 -42.44 4.12 -41.69
CA SER A 10 -42.93 4.21 -40.31
C SER A 10 -41.83 3.92 -39.29
N PRO A 11 -41.80 4.60 -38.12
CA PRO A 11 -40.86 4.27 -37.05
C PRO A 11 -41.23 2.94 -36.37
N PRO A 12 -40.25 2.12 -35.95
CA PRO A 12 -40.52 0.90 -35.20
C PRO A 12 -41.05 1.20 -33.80
N SER A 13 -41.98 0.36 -33.35
CA SER A 13 -42.65 0.40 -32.06
C SER A 13 -41.69 0.47 -30.88
N ARG A 14 -41.92 1.47 -30.03
CA ARG A 14 -41.30 1.69 -28.73
C ARG A 14 -41.53 0.48 -27.82
N ALA A 15 -40.49 -0.34 -27.61
CA ALA A 15 -40.50 -1.39 -26.61
C ALA A 15 -40.39 -0.77 -25.21
N THR A 16 -41.52 -0.73 -24.50
CA THR A 16 -41.60 -0.32 -23.09
C THR A 16 -41.06 -1.45 -22.22
N ILE A 17 -39.80 -1.35 -21.78
CA ILE A 17 -39.27 -2.27 -20.77
C ILE A 17 -39.84 -1.86 -19.41
N HIS A 18 -40.65 -2.76 -18.86
CA HIS A 18 -41.26 -2.67 -17.54
C HIS A 18 -40.17 -2.77 -16.47
N VAL A 19 -40.03 -1.74 -15.65
CA VAL A 19 -39.24 -1.77 -14.41
C VAL A 19 -40.03 -2.53 -13.35
N PRO A 20 -39.54 -3.67 -12.82
CA PRO A 20 -40.18 -4.31 -11.68
C PRO A 20 -39.95 -3.46 -10.42
N ARG A 21 -41.07 -2.95 -9.91
CA ARG A 21 -41.18 -2.13 -8.69
C ARG A 21 -41.22 -3.08 -7.49
N GLY A 22 -40.06 -3.47 -6.96
CA GLY A 22 -39.96 -4.20 -5.69
C GLY A 22 -40.14 -3.24 -4.51
N ARG A 23 -41.27 -3.34 -3.81
CA ARG A 23 -41.58 -2.58 -2.59
C ARG A 23 -42.11 -3.53 -1.52
N THR A 24 -41.36 -3.70 -0.44
CA THR A 24 -41.83 -3.79 0.96
C THR A 24 -40.55 -3.89 1.82
N ALA A 25 -40.20 -2.85 2.59
CA ALA A 25 -40.76 -2.52 3.90
C ALA A 25 -40.53 -3.66 4.90
N GLY A 26 -39.56 -3.46 5.79
CA GLY A 26 -39.28 -4.36 6.90
C GLY A 26 -38.42 -3.69 7.97
N HIS A 27 -39.09 -3.04 8.92
CA HIS A 27 -38.74 -2.92 10.35
C HIS A 27 -37.42 -2.21 10.70
N SER A 28 -37.48 -0.92 11.01
CA SER A 28 -37.68 -0.41 12.38
C SER A 28 -36.37 -0.34 13.18
N ALA A 29 -35.89 0.91 13.27
CA ALA A 29 -35.60 1.58 14.53
C ALA A 29 -35.02 0.71 15.66
N VAL A 30 -33.69 0.75 15.81
CA VAL A 30 -33.06 0.57 17.13
C VAL A 30 -32.11 1.74 17.38
N ARG A 31 -32.70 2.77 18.00
CA ARG A 31 -32.15 3.57 19.10
C ARG A 31 -30.77 4.21 18.91
N THR A 32 -30.80 5.43 18.39
CA THR A 32 -30.08 6.58 18.96
C THR A 32 -30.50 6.77 20.43
N LEU A 33 -29.64 6.39 21.39
CA LEU A 33 -29.60 6.98 22.76
C LEU A 33 -28.40 6.44 23.55
N ALA A 34 -27.30 7.20 23.57
CA ALA A 34 -26.32 7.22 24.67
C ALA A 34 -25.38 8.42 24.49
N VAL A 35 -25.95 9.64 24.58
CA VAL A 35 -25.20 10.84 24.95
C VAL A 35 -25.33 10.98 26.48
N THR A 36 -24.29 11.52 27.12
CA THR A 36 -24.13 11.95 28.52
C THR A 36 -23.56 10.95 29.54
N LEU A 37 -22.23 10.99 29.70
CA LEU A 37 -21.41 10.89 30.94
C LEU A 37 -19.96 10.58 30.46
N ALA A 38 -18.92 11.37 30.62
CA ALA A 38 -18.63 12.38 31.62
C ALA A 38 -17.63 13.40 31.08
N VAL A 39 -17.95 14.68 31.26
CA VAL A 39 -16.96 15.75 31.38
C VAL A 39 -16.27 15.55 32.73
N PHE A 40 -15.05 15.04 32.70
CA PHE A 40 -14.09 15.11 33.81
C PHE A 40 -12.78 15.58 33.18
N ALA A 41 -12.64 16.89 32.99
CA ALA A 41 -11.94 17.77 33.93
C ALA A 41 -10.43 17.45 34.04
N VAL A 42 -9.66 18.28 33.32
CA VAL A 42 -8.44 18.95 33.81
C VAL A 42 -7.14 18.12 33.92
N ALA A 43 -6.29 18.34 32.91
CA ALA A 43 -4.90 18.82 33.00
C ALA A 43 -3.77 18.02 33.67
N ALA A 44 -2.64 18.10 32.95
CA ALA A 44 -1.25 17.97 33.38
C ALA A 44 -0.75 16.56 33.71
N LEU A 45 0.19 16.06 32.91
CA LEU A 45 1.56 15.82 33.34
C LEU A 45 2.40 15.35 32.13
N SER A 46 3.28 16.25 31.71
CA SER A 46 4.54 15.99 31.04
C SER A 46 5.22 14.71 31.56
N GLY A 47 5.63 13.83 30.64
CA GLY A 47 6.42 12.65 30.98
C GLY A 47 7.29 12.22 29.80
N CYS A 48 8.44 12.87 29.65
CA CYS A 48 9.54 12.43 28.81
C CYS A 48 9.88 10.97 29.12
N GLY A 49 9.84 10.10 28.12
CA GLY A 49 10.38 8.75 28.21
C GLY A 49 11.91 8.79 28.24
N ALA A 50 12.47 8.89 29.44
CA ALA A 50 13.91 8.71 29.67
C ALA A 50 14.30 7.24 29.44
N PRO A 51 15.42 6.97 28.73
CA PRO A 51 15.87 5.62 28.43
C PRO A 51 16.31 4.87 29.70
N PRO A 52 16.05 3.56 29.83
CA PRO A 52 16.40 2.80 31.03
C PRO A 52 17.93 2.73 31.21
N GLY A 53 18.35 3.14 32.41
CA GLY A 53 19.73 3.43 32.76
C GLY A 53 20.67 2.24 32.75
N VAL A 54 21.89 2.51 32.29
CA VAL A 54 23.09 1.72 32.53
C VAL A 54 23.43 1.86 34.03
N ARG A 55 23.16 0.82 34.82
CA ARG A 55 23.68 0.72 36.20
C ARG A 55 24.75 -0.35 36.24
N THR A 56 26.00 0.09 36.36
CA THR A 56 27.07 -0.74 36.88
C THR A 56 27.82 0.08 37.93
N PRO A 57 27.64 -0.27 39.21
CA PRO A 57 28.68 -0.05 40.20
C PRO A 57 29.20 -1.40 40.72
N THR A 58 30.50 -1.59 40.55
CA THR A 58 31.34 -2.64 41.14
C THR A 58 31.40 -2.50 42.68
N ALA A 59 31.27 -3.63 43.39
CA ALA A 59 32.07 -4.06 44.57
C ALA A 59 31.25 -4.78 45.68
N MET A 60 31.69 -6.01 45.99
CA MET A 60 31.44 -6.91 47.13
C MET A 60 31.94 -6.30 48.48
N PRO A 61 31.88 -6.96 49.68
CA PRO A 61 31.21 -8.21 50.13
C PRO A 61 30.36 -7.99 51.43
N THR A 62 29.47 -8.86 51.89
CA THR A 62 29.74 -10.05 52.74
C THR A 62 28.37 -10.54 53.23
N GLY A 63 28.10 -11.84 53.20
CA GLY A 63 26.88 -12.43 53.75
C GLY A 63 26.94 -13.95 53.67
N SER A 64 27.47 -14.57 54.72
CA SER A 64 27.56 -16.02 54.89
C SER A 64 26.16 -16.65 54.89
N GLY A 65 25.96 -17.65 54.03
CA GLY A 65 24.75 -18.48 53.99
C GLY A 65 25.08 -19.80 53.30
N ALA A 66 24.97 -20.91 54.05
CA ALA A 66 25.34 -22.26 53.64
C ALA A 66 24.53 -22.79 52.43
N PRO A 67 25.09 -23.71 51.62
CA PRO A 67 24.43 -24.24 50.43
C PRO A 67 23.36 -25.30 50.75
N PRO A 68 22.13 -25.23 50.18
CA PRO A 68 21.25 -26.38 50.10
C PRO A 68 21.57 -27.24 48.87
N THR A 69 21.57 -28.55 49.09
CA THR A 69 21.76 -29.66 48.14
C THR A 69 20.86 -29.56 46.89
N PRO A 70 21.40 -29.73 45.66
CA PRO A 70 20.56 -29.88 44.46
C PRO A 70 19.89 -31.26 44.40
N GLY A 71 18.55 -31.28 44.38
CA GLY A 71 17.78 -32.45 43.93
C GLY A 71 17.71 -32.53 42.40
N PRO A 72 17.54 -33.72 41.80
CA PRO A 72 17.49 -33.85 40.34
C PRO A 72 16.16 -33.30 39.79
N SER A 73 16.26 -32.27 38.95
CA SER A 73 15.15 -31.74 38.14
C SER A 73 15.16 -32.42 36.77
N ILE A 74 14.14 -33.24 36.49
CA ILE A 74 13.96 -33.88 35.19
C ILE A 74 13.20 -32.91 34.29
N ALA A 75 13.91 -32.32 33.32
CA ALA A 75 13.32 -31.51 32.27
C ALA A 75 12.70 -32.42 31.17
N PRO A 76 11.52 -32.11 30.61
CA PRO A 76 10.98 -32.84 29.46
C PRO A 76 11.82 -32.58 28.21
N THR A 77 12.31 -33.65 27.57
CA THR A 77 13.01 -33.59 26.28
C THR A 77 12.00 -33.52 25.14
N THR A 78 11.92 -32.36 24.47
CA THR A 78 11.20 -32.21 23.20
C THR A 78 12.11 -32.67 22.05
N PRO A 79 11.65 -33.52 21.11
CA PRO A 79 12.49 -33.95 19.98
C PRO A 79 12.81 -32.79 19.03
N PRO A 80 14.00 -32.78 18.40
CA PRO A 80 14.36 -31.75 17.43
C PRO A 80 13.53 -31.93 16.14
N VAL A 81 12.79 -30.90 15.77
CA VAL A 81 12.14 -30.80 14.45
C VAL A 81 13.23 -30.41 13.44
N THR A 82 13.61 -31.35 12.57
CA THR A 82 14.47 -31.07 11.42
C THR A 82 13.69 -30.22 10.41
N ALA A 83 13.99 -28.93 10.35
CA ALA A 83 13.48 -28.05 9.31
C ALA A 83 14.13 -28.39 7.95
N PRO A 84 13.37 -28.43 6.85
CA PRO A 84 13.94 -28.60 5.51
C PRO A 84 14.85 -27.41 5.15
N PRO A 85 15.89 -27.61 4.30
CA PRO A 85 16.79 -26.53 3.92
C PRO A 85 16.03 -25.45 3.15
N SER A 86 15.93 -24.27 3.74
CA SER A 86 15.52 -23.06 3.04
C SER A 86 16.58 -22.73 2.01
N VAL A 87 16.24 -22.83 0.72
CA VAL A 87 17.07 -22.31 -0.38
C VAL A 87 17.15 -20.80 -0.20
N ALA A 88 18.26 -20.33 0.38
CA ALA A 88 18.53 -18.91 0.51
C ALA A 88 18.89 -18.37 -0.87
N ILE A 89 17.91 -17.80 -1.57
CA ILE A 89 18.20 -16.91 -2.69
C ILE A 89 18.69 -15.62 -2.04
N THR A 90 20.00 -15.49 -1.86
CA THR A 90 20.61 -14.27 -1.33
C THR A 90 20.39 -13.17 -2.37
N PRO A 91 19.52 -12.16 -2.13
CA PRO A 91 19.46 -11.02 -3.02
C PRO A 91 20.83 -10.36 -3.04
N SER A 92 21.35 -10.06 -4.23
CA SER A 92 22.55 -9.23 -4.37
C SER A 92 22.33 -7.95 -3.57
N ALA A 93 23.27 -7.62 -2.68
CA ALA A 93 23.16 -6.50 -1.74
C ALA A 93 22.84 -5.16 -2.43
N ASP A 94 23.14 -5.06 -3.73
CA ASP A 94 23.01 -3.84 -4.52
C ASP A 94 21.67 -3.74 -5.27
N ALA A 95 20.90 -4.85 -5.36
CA ALA A 95 19.76 -4.96 -6.27
C ALA A 95 18.63 -3.92 -6.00
N GLY A 96 18.60 -3.28 -4.84
CA GLY A 96 17.62 -2.25 -4.47
C GLY A 96 18.22 -0.90 -4.04
N ALA A 97 19.54 -0.73 -4.12
CA ALA A 97 20.20 0.49 -3.63
C ALA A 97 19.82 1.72 -4.47
N VAL A 98 19.74 1.55 -5.80
CA VAL A 98 19.40 2.61 -6.76
C VAL A 98 18.31 2.11 -7.68
N ALA A 99 17.30 2.95 -7.94
CA ALA A 99 16.28 2.66 -8.92
C ALA A 99 16.79 3.03 -10.33
N THR A 100 16.76 2.08 -11.25
CA THR A 100 17.25 2.27 -12.63
C THR A 100 16.19 1.87 -13.64
N ALA A 101 16.33 2.26 -14.90
CA ALA A 101 15.39 1.85 -15.94
C ALA A 101 15.25 0.32 -15.98
N CYS A 102 14.01 -0.15 -15.84
CA CYS A 102 13.73 -1.58 -15.81
C CYS A 102 14.16 -2.26 -17.12
N ARG A 103 15.15 -3.18 -17.06
CA ARG A 103 15.48 -4.03 -18.23
C ARG A 103 14.45 -5.12 -18.46
N ASN A 104 14.01 -5.79 -17.39
CA ASN A 104 13.06 -6.89 -17.40
C ASN A 104 11.87 -6.60 -16.47
N GLY A 105 11.36 -5.37 -16.48
CA GLY A 105 10.26 -4.92 -15.60
C GLY A 105 8.92 -4.78 -16.32
N PRO A 106 7.86 -4.36 -15.60
CA PRO A 106 6.59 -4.03 -16.22
C PRO A 106 6.80 -2.92 -17.25
N THR A 107 5.99 -2.92 -18.30
CA THR A 107 5.96 -1.79 -19.24
C THR A 107 5.11 -0.67 -18.65
N GLY A 108 5.36 0.59 -19.06
CA GLY A 108 4.51 1.71 -18.64
C GLY A 108 3.04 1.52 -19.02
N GLN A 109 2.77 0.91 -20.18
CA GLN A 109 1.41 0.53 -20.58
C GLN A 109 0.77 -0.50 -19.64
N ARG A 110 1.55 -1.47 -19.14
CA ARG A 110 1.06 -2.45 -18.15
C ARG A 110 0.66 -1.77 -16.84
N VAL A 111 1.42 -0.77 -16.40
CA VAL A 111 1.09 0.06 -15.23
C VAL A 111 -0.20 0.86 -15.48
N VAL A 112 -0.34 1.51 -16.65
CA VAL A 112 -1.58 2.24 -17.00
C VAL A 112 -2.81 1.33 -17.04
N GLN A 113 -2.68 0.12 -17.60
CA GLN A 113 -3.76 -0.87 -17.59
C GLN A 113 -4.14 -1.31 -16.17
N LEU A 114 -3.14 -1.52 -15.31
CA LEU A 114 -3.35 -1.82 -13.89
C LEU A 114 -4.21 -0.73 -13.23
N LEU A 115 -3.85 0.54 -13.45
CA LEU A 115 -4.51 1.69 -12.83
C LEU A 115 -5.94 1.92 -13.33
N ARG A 116 -6.22 1.66 -14.62
CA ARG A 116 -7.58 1.76 -15.19
C ARG A 116 -8.47 0.57 -14.84
N GLY A 117 -7.86 -0.60 -14.67
CA GLY A 117 -8.56 -1.83 -14.38
C GLY A 117 -8.68 -2.05 -12.88
N ARG A 118 -7.96 -3.06 -12.38
CA ARG A 118 -8.14 -3.59 -11.03
C ARG A 118 -7.93 -2.57 -9.89
N ALA A 119 -7.12 -1.53 -10.10
CA ALA A 119 -6.87 -0.54 -9.05
C ALA A 119 -7.88 0.62 -9.04
N GLY A 120 -8.62 0.83 -10.14
CA GLY A 120 -9.64 1.88 -10.21
C GLY A 120 -9.15 3.31 -9.98
N VAL A 121 -7.85 3.59 -10.19
CA VAL A 121 -7.24 4.91 -9.95
C VAL A 121 -7.48 5.85 -11.14
N LEU A 122 -7.42 5.31 -12.36
CA LEU A 122 -7.57 6.11 -13.57
C LEU A 122 -8.92 5.83 -14.25
N PRO A 123 -9.68 6.86 -14.63
CA PRO A 123 -10.85 6.67 -15.48
C PRO A 123 -10.44 6.13 -16.87
N ALA A 124 -11.33 5.35 -17.49
CA ALA A 124 -11.06 4.69 -18.77
C ALA A 124 -10.74 5.67 -19.92
N ASN A 125 -11.32 6.88 -19.88
CA ASN A 125 -11.31 7.84 -21.00
C ASN A 125 -10.25 8.95 -20.86
N VAL A 126 -9.44 8.94 -19.79
CA VAL A 126 -8.42 9.98 -19.58
C VAL A 126 -7.14 9.62 -20.34
N ARG A 127 -6.56 10.61 -21.02
CA ARG A 127 -5.27 10.47 -21.72
C ARG A 127 -4.15 10.47 -20.69
N VAL A 128 -3.26 9.49 -20.81
CA VAL A 128 -2.14 9.28 -19.89
C VAL A 128 -0.88 9.00 -20.69
N GLN A 129 0.21 9.66 -20.31
CA GLN A 129 1.53 9.50 -20.87
C GLN A 129 2.52 9.13 -19.77
N VAL A 130 3.48 8.26 -20.08
CA VAL A 130 4.56 7.92 -19.16
C VAL A 130 5.61 9.02 -19.26
N ARG A 131 5.83 9.77 -18.17
CA ARG A 131 6.88 10.78 -18.09
C ARG A 131 8.22 10.15 -17.72
N THR A 132 8.20 9.32 -16.68
CA THR A 132 9.38 8.68 -16.13
C THR A 132 9.10 7.22 -15.81
N GLY A 133 10.07 6.36 -16.12
CA GLY A 133 10.05 4.96 -15.73
C GLY A 133 9.32 4.04 -16.73
N PRO A 134 9.09 2.77 -16.35
CA PRO A 134 9.28 2.22 -15.00
C PRO A 134 10.74 2.12 -14.56
N LEU A 135 11.00 2.57 -13.33
CA LEU A 135 12.30 2.46 -12.66
C LEU A 135 12.23 1.32 -11.65
N CYS A 136 13.14 0.36 -11.72
CA CYS A 136 13.19 -0.83 -10.91
C CYS A 136 14.27 -0.73 -9.83
N ALA A 137 13.93 -1.15 -8.62
CA ALA A 137 14.87 -1.48 -7.56
C ALA A 137 14.32 -2.72 -6.85
N ALA A 138 15.10 -3.79 -6.82
CA ALA A 138 14.69 -5.14 -6.44
C ALA A 138 13.40 -5.56 -7.20
N ASP A 139 12.40 -6.07 -6.48
CA ASP A 139 11.09 -6.42 -7.02
C ASP A 139 10.08 -5.25 -7.03
N TRP A 140 10.53 -4.02 -6.76
CA TRP A 140 9.70 -2.83 -6.72
C TRP A 140 9.92 -1.95 -7.94
N GLN A 141 8.89 -1.17 -8.31
CA GLN A 141 8.94 -0.24 -9.41
C GLN A 141 8.30 1.10 -9.09
N PHE A 142 8.87 2.16 -9.64
CA PHE A 142 8.36 3.52 -9.58
C PHE A 142 8.10 4.05 -11.00
N THR A 143 6.97 4.71 -11.22
CA THR A 143 6.61 5.31 -12.50
C THR A 143 5.94 6.67 -12.26
N VAL A 144 6.25 7.66 -13.09
CA VAL A 144 5.56 8.95 -13.10
C VAL A 144 4.75 9.05 -14.39
N LEU A 145 3.46 9.33 -14.23
CA LEU A 145 2.51 9.46 -15.31
C LEU A 145 2.02 10.90 -15.39
N GLU A 146 2.03 11.47 -16.58
CA GLU A 146 1.27 12.67 -16.88
C GLU A 146 -0.15 12.28 -17.25
N VAL A 147 -1.12 12.87 -16.55
CA VAL A 147 -2.55 12.62 -16.74
C VAL A 147 -3.18 13.93 -17.20
N THR A 148 -3.79 13.93 -18.40
CA THR A 148 -4.29 15.17 -18.99
C THR A 148 -5.35 15.83 -18.10
N GLY A 149 -5.12 17.09 -17.71
CA GLY A 149 -6.02 17.86 -16.85
C GLY A 149 -5.81 17.62 -15.34
N HIS A 150 -4.75 16.91 -14.96
CA HIS A 150 -4.43 16.57 -13.57
C HIS A 150 -2.95 16.79 -13.27
N GLU A 151 -2.59 16.79 -11.98
CA GLU A 151 -1.20 16.74 -11.55
C GLU A 151 -0.53 15.41 -11.96
N GLU A 152 0.80 15.38 -11.92
CA GLU A 152 1.55 14.17 -12.20
C GLU A 152 1.19 13.07 -11.19
N LEU A 153 0.85 11.90 -11.72
CA LEU A 153 0.50 10.74 -10.92
C LEU A 153 1.75 9.87 -10.75
N GLN A 154 2.27 9.83 -9.53
CA GLN A 154 3.32 8.91 -9.14
C GLN A 154 2.71 7.56 -8.78
N VAL A 155 3.42 6.48 -9.10
CA VAL A 155 2.91 5.11 -8.96
C VAL A 155 4.01 4.21 -8.45
N VAL A 156 3.74 3.49 -7.37
CA VAL A 156 4.62 2.46 -6.83
C VAL A 156 3.97 1.10 -6.98
N THR A 157 4.64 0.19 -7.66
CA THR A 157 4.23 -1.21 -7.79
C THR A 157 5.30 -2.16 -7.26
N ARG A 158 4.93 -3.42 -7.00
CA ARG A 158 5.87 -4.49 -6.63
C ARG A 158 5.50 -5.83 -7.22
N GLY A 159 6.42 -6.77 -7.18
CA GLY A 159 6.25 -8.14 -7.67
C GLY A 159 6.62 -8.31 -9.15
N GLN A 160 5.98 -9.30 -9.79
CA GLN A 160 6.39 -9.77 -11.11
C GLN A 160 6.01 -8.78 -12.23
N PRO A 161 6.85 -8.64 -13.28
CA PRO A 161 6.59 -7.74 -14.42
C PRO A 161 5.26 -7.95 -15.15
N SER A 162 4.84 -9.21 -15.30
CA SER A 162 3.61 -9.58 -16.02
C SER A 162 2.35 -9.29 -15.21
N ALA A 163 2.46 -9.30 -13.89
CA ALA A 163 1.36 -9.05 -12.96
C ALA A 163 1.89 -8.26 -11.77
N PRO A 164 2.25 -6.98 -11.96
CA PRO A 164 2.69 -6.15 -10.85
C PRO A 164 1.55 -6.06 -9.82
N THR A 165 1.79 -5.60 -8.61
CA THR A 165 0.76 -5.27 -7.63
C THR A 165 0.87 -3.79 -7.31
N LEU A 166 -0.26 -3.09 -7.24
CA LEU A 166 -0.24 -1.68 -6.86
C LEU A 166 0.02 -1.59 -5.35
N VAL A 167 1.03 -0.81 -4.96
CA VAL A 167 1.27 -0.46 -3.56
C VAL A 167 0.58 0.87 -3.26
N THR A 168 0.84 1.89 -4.08
CA THR A 168 0.20 3.20 -3.96
C THR A 168 0.27 3.95 -5.29
N ALA A 169 -0.68 4.88 -5.48
CA ALA A 169 -0.67 5.84 -6.58
C ALA A 169 -1.25 7.17 -6.09
N GLY A 170 -0.59 8.27 -6.45
CA GLY A 170 -0.98 9.60 -6.04
C GLY A 170 0.06 10.65 -6.42
N THR A 171 -0.20 11.90 -6.05
CA THR A 171 0.78 12.99 -6.16
C THR A 171 1.83 12.93 -5.05
N ASP A 172 1.51 12.25 -3.95
CA ASP A 172 2.43 11.79 -2.90
C ASP A 172 2.25 10.28 -2.71
N VAL A 173 3.37 9.56 -2.79
CA VAL A 173 3.42 8.10 -2.69
C VAL A 173 4.30 7.62 -1.55
N CYS A 174 4.79 8.51 -0.69
CA CYS A 174 5.54 8.14 0.51
C CYS A 174 4.60 7.62 1.61
N THR A 175 4.00 6.44 1.40
CA THR A 175 3.17 5.78 2.41
C THR A 175 4.03 5.04 3.44
N ILE A 176 3.40 4.59 4.53
CA ILE A 176 4.08 3.79 5.56
C ILE A 176 4.64 2.49 4.97
N GLU A 177 3.92 1.82 4.06
CA GLU A 177 4.39 0.60 3.39
C GLU A 177 5.64 0.88 2.55
N VAL A 178 5.65 1.99 1.80
CA VAL A 178 6.81 2.38 0.99
C VAL A 178 8.03 2.69 1.87
N ARG A 179 7.85 3.41 2.98
CA ARG A 179 8.95 3.70 3.92
C ARG A 179 9.51 2.44 4.59
N ALA A 180 8.61 1.54 5.02
CA ALA A 180 8.98 0.37 5.81
C ALA A 180 9.53 -0.78 4.98
N ALA A 181 8.95 -1.03 3.80
CA ALA A 181 9.26 -2.21 2.99
C ALA A 181 9.92 -1.87 1.64
N GLY A 182 9.82 -0.62 1.18
CA GLY A 182 10.41 -0.20 -0.08
C GLY A 182 11.94 -0.24 -0.04
N PRO A 183 12.60 -0.72 -1.11
CA PRO A 183 14.05 -0.69 -1.19
C PRO A 183 14.57 0.75 -1.26
N PRO A 184 15.83 1.00 -0.85
CA PRO A 184 16.40 2.34 -0.77
C PRO A 184 16.17 3.20 -2.02
N GLY A 185 16.37 2.65 -3.22
CA GLY A 185 16.18 3.36 -4.47
C GLY A 185 14.73 3.82 -4.72
N ILE A 186 13.73 3.06 -4.25
CA ILE A 186 12.32 3.46 -4.35
C ILE A 186 11.99 4.51 -3.30
N ARG A 187 12.51 4.38 -2.07
CA ARG A 187 12.29 5.39 -1.02
C ARG A 187 12.89 6.74 -1.41
N ALA A 188 14.07 6.76 -2.02
CA ALA A 188 14.67 7.99 -2.54
C ALA A 188 13.74 8.68 -3.54
N LEU A 189 13.19 7.93 -4.50
CA LEU A 189 12.26 8.48 -5.49
C LEU A 189 10.90 8.89 -4.90
N ALA A 190 10.36 8.11 -3.97
CA ALA A 190 8.99 8.28 -3.49
C ALA A 190 8.87 9.23 -2.28
N CYS A 191 9.93 9.36 -1.47
CA CYS A 191 9.90 10.08 -0.20
C CYS A 191 10.84 11.28 -0.14
N GLU A 192 11.91 11.29 -0.94
CA GLU A 192 12.93 12.36 -0.91
C GLU A 192 12.79 13.31 -2.11
N ALA A 193 12.24 12.83 -3.23
CA ALA A 193 11.75 13.72 -4.27
C ALA A 193 10.53 14.45 -3.73
N GLY A 194 10.69 15.74 -3.40
CA GLY A 194 9.56 16.59 -3.06
C GLY A 194 8.48 16.57 -4.13
N PRO A 195 7.25 17.05 -3.83
CA PRO A 195 6.18 17.12 -4.82
C PRO A 195 6.72 17.83 -6.06
N ALA A 196 6.62 17.19 -7.22
CA ALA A 196 7.31 17.56 -8.47
C ALA A 196 7.28 19.08 -8.71
N THR A 197 8.29 19.79 -8.21
CA THR A 197 8.40 21.24 -8.36
C THR A 197 8.84 21.48 -9.79
N ARG A 198 7.91 21.94 -10.62
CA ARG A 198 8.14 22.38 -12.00
C ARG A 198 9.41 23.26 -12.05
N PRO A 199 10.47 22.87 -12.79
CA PRO A 199 11.55 23.81 -13.10
C PRO A 199 11.00 24.88 -14.03
N GLY A 200 10.94 26.13 -13.56
CA GLY A 200 10.41 27.24 -14.34
C GLY A 200 10.42 28.55 -13.57
N ALA A 201 11.60 29.17 -13.49
CA ALA A 201 11.79 30.62 -13.45
C ALA A 201 13.08 30.94 -14.19
#